data_AF-A0AAU1T1N1-F1
#
_entry.id   AF-A0AAU1T1N1-F1
#
_cell.length_a   1.000
_cell.length_b   1.000
_cell.length_c   1.000
_cell.angle_alpha   90.00
_cell.angle_beta   90.00
_cell.angle_gamma   90.00
#
_symmetry.space_group_name_H-M   'P 1'
#
loop_
_entity.id
_entity.type
_entity.pdbx_description
1 polymer ?
#
loop_
_entity_poly.entity_id
_entity_poly.type
_entity_poly.pdbx_seq_one_letter_code
_entity_poly.pdbx_strand_id
1 'polypeptide(L)' 'MSHPTPSWASVRRSERLAGAPVVKRGGHWWLVSQSGSLLASDPAFTGELQRFATALTAADLAVAEIRAQHQAARKAQP' A
#
# COMPACT_ATOMS: atom_id res chain seq x y z
N MET A 1 -23.92 -20.92 -12.41
CA MET A 1 -22.90 -20.43 -13.37
C MET A 1 -21.92 -19.58 -12.57
N SER A 2 -20.66 -19.99 -12.46
CA SER A 2 -19.64 -19.22 -11.74
C SER A 2 -19.13 -18.12 -12.66
N HIS A 3 -19.53 -16.88 -12.40
CA HIS A 3 -18.95 -15.74 -13.12
C HIS A 3 -17.49 -15.61 -12.69
N PRO A 4 -16.51 -15.59 -13.61
CA PRO A 4 -15.14 -15.27 -13.25
C PRO A 4 -15.15 -13.84 -12.70
N THR A 5 -14.89 -13.69 -11.39
CA THR A 5 -14.67 -12.38 -10.79
C THR A 5 -13.56 -11.71 -11.59
N PRO A 6 -13.84 -10.60 -12.27
CA PRO A 6 -12.83 -9.95 -13.09
C PRO A 6 -11.66 -9.51 -12.20
N SER A 7 -10.43 -9.57 -12.72
CA SER A 7 -9.19 -9.41 -11.93
C SER A 7 -9.11 -8.09 -11.15
N TRP A 8 -9.86 -7.07 -11.57
CA TRP A 8 -9.99 -5.80 -10.86
C TRP A 8 -10.79 -5.90 -9.55
N ALA A 9 -11.65 -6.91 -9.37
CA ALA A 9 -12.42 -7.15 -8.15
C ALA A 9 -11.56 -7.72 -7.00
N SER A 10 -10.41 -8.33 -7.31
CA SER A 10 -9.51 -8.90 -6.31
C SER A 10 -8.31 -7.98 -6.07
N VAL A 11 -8.56 -6.80 -5.49
CA VAL A 11 -7.46 -6.01 -4.90
C VAL A 11 -6.93 -6.76 -3.69
N ARG A 12 -5.70 -7.28 -3.77
CA ARG A 12 -5.08 -7.89 -2.59
C ARG A 12 -4.90 -6.83 -1.52
N ARG A 13 -5.15 -7.17 -0.25
CA ARG A 13 -4.96 -6.24 0.88
C ARG A 13 -3.54 -5.65 0.92
N SER A 14 -2.54 -6.38 0.39
CA SER A 14 -1.17 -5.91 0.26
C SER A 14 -0.96 -4.78 -0.77
N GLU A 15 -1.85 -4.64 -1.76
CA GLU A 15 -1.81 -3.54 -2.73
C GLU A 15 -2.44 -2.25 -2.19
N ARG A 16 -3.15 -2.36 -1.07
CA ARG A 16 -3.87 -1.25 -0.44
C ARG A 16 -2.93 -0.39 0.39
N LEU A 17 -3.05 0.92 0.21
CA LEU A 17 -2.29 1.91 0.97
C LEU A 17 -2.67 1.83 2.46
N ALA A 18 -1.78 1.27 3.29
CA ALA A 18 -2.03 1.00 4.71
C ALA A 18 -3.35 0.24 4.99
N GLY A 19 -3.79 -0.64 4.08
CA GLY A 19 -5.06 -1.35 4.20
C GLY A 19 -6.32 -0.52 3.90
N ALA A 20 -6.17 0.77 3.63
CA ALA A 20 -7.26 1.64 3.18
C ALA A 20 -7.80 1.20 1.81
N PRO A 21 -9.06 1.52 1.46
CA PRO A 21 -9.64 1.18 0.16
C PRO A 21 -9.07 2.04 -0.99
N VAL A 22 -7.75 2.14 -1.10
CA VAL A 22 -7.02 2.95 -2.09
C VAL A 22 -5.80 2.20 -2.59
N VAL A 23 -5.55 2.22 -3.90
CA VAL A 23 -4.38 1.60 -4.55
C VAL A 23 -3.74 2.53 -5.59
N LYS A 24 -2.44 2.36 -5.86
CA LYS A 24 -1.74 3.04 -6.97
C LYS A 24 -1.49 2.05 -8.11
N ARG A 25 -2.02 2.33 -9.30
CA ARG A 25 -1.89 1.47 -10.49
C ARG A 25 -1.65 2.32 -11.74
N GLY A 26 -0.62 1.95 -12.52
CA GLY A 26 -0.26 2.69 -13.74
C GLY A 26 0.01 4.17 -13.48
N GLY A 27 0.61 4.51 -12.33
CA GLY A 27 0.88 5.89 -11.92
C GLY A 27 -0.30 6.63 -11.29
N HIS A 28 -1.52 6.09 -11.36
CA HIS A 28 -2.74 6.75 -10.91
C HIS A 28 -3.29 6.15 -9.61
N TRP A 29 -4.00 6.97 -8.85
CA TRP A 29 -4.68 6.56 -7.63
C TRP A 29 -6.10 6.09 -7.92
N TRP A 30 -6.48 4.96 -7.34
CA TRP A 30 -7.81 4.36 -7.50
C TRP A 30 -8.43 4.10 -6.13
N LEU A 31 -9.68 4.55 -5.94
CA LEU A 31 -10.53 4.17 -4.83
C LEU A 31 -11.17 2.82 -5.14
N VAL A 32 -11.11 1.88 -4.20
CA VAL A 32 -11.54 0.50 -4.43
C VAL A 32 -12.66 0.12 -3.47
N SER A 33 -13.78 -0.31 -4.01
CA SER A 33 -14.94 -0.82 -3.27
C SER A 33 -15.29 -2.23 -3.72
N GLN A 34 -16.24 -2.88 -3.04
CA GLN A 34 -16.79 -4.15 -3.50
C GLN A 34 -17.48 -4.02 -4.87
N SER A 35 -18.06 -2.85 -5.16
CA SER A 35 -18.80 -2.57 -6.39
C SER A 35 -17.90 -2.19 -7.57
N GLY A 36 -16.61 -1.95 -7.34
CA GLY A 36 -15.67 -1.58 -8.40
C GLY A 36 -14.61 -0.57 -7.95
N SER A 37 -13.85 -0.08 -8.93
CA SER A 37 -12.77 0.89 -8.74
C SER A 37 -13.09 2.22 -9.42
N LEU A 38 -12.79 3.33 -8.76
CA LEU A 38 -12.97 4.68 -9.27
C LEU A 38 -11.61 5.40 -9.31
N LEU A 39 -11.31 6.06 -10.43
CA LEU A 39 -10.11 6.88 -10.55
C LEU A 39 -10.23 8.12 -9.64
N ALA A 40 -9.25 8.36 -8.80
CA ALA A 40 -9.16 9.59 -8.04
C ALA A 40 -8.63 10.71 -8.94
N SER A 41 -9.47 11.69 -9.27
CA SER A 41 -9.15 12.79 -10.18
C SER A 41 -8.85 14.11 -9.48
N ASP A 42 -9.21 14.25 -8.20
CA ASP A 42 -8.95 15.48 -7.44
C ASP A 42 -7.44 15.64 -7.12
N PRO A 43 -6.79 16.73 -7.58
CA PRO A 43 -5.35 16.90 -7.39
C PRO A 43 -4.92 17.07 -5.93
N ALA A 44 -5.74 17.70 -5.09
CA ALA A 44 -5.40 17.90 -3.68
C ALA A 44 -5.44 16.56 -2.93
N PHE A 45 -6.49 15.78 -3.17
CA PHE A 45 -6.66 14.45 -2.61
C PHE A 45 -5.57 13.47 -3.07
N THR A 46 -5.29 13.43 -4.38
CA THR A 46 -4.20 12.58 -4.90
C THR A 46 -2.82 13.00 -4.40
N GLY A 47 -2.63 14.30 -4.16
CA GLY A 47 -1.44 14.83 -3.49
C GLY A 47 -1.28 14.32 -2.05
N GLU A 48 -2.36 14.27 -1.27
CA GLU A 48 -2.33 13.69 0.08
C GLU A 48 -2.03 12.20 0.08
N LEU A 49 -2.66 11.43 -0.83
CA LEU A 49 -2.37 10.01 -0.99
C LEU A 49 -0.89 9.77 -1.30
N GLN A 50 -0.29 10.62 -2.15
CA GLN A 50 1.13 10.54 -2.47
C GLN A 50 2.01 10.86 -1.27
N ARG A 51 1.71 11.92 -0.50
CA ARG A 51 2.44 12.24 0.74
C ARG A 51 2.36 11.10 1.75
N PHE A 52 1.16 10.55 1.95
CA PHE A 52 0.95 9.44 2.87
C PHE A 52 1.72 8.19 2.44
N ALA A 53 1.72 7.84 1.16
CA ALA A 53 2.50 6.72 0.63
C ALA A 53 4.01 6.90 0.83
N THR A 54 4.51 8.11 0.64
CA THR A 54 5.93 8.43 0.91
C THR A 54 6.25 8.28 2.39
N ALA A 55 5.41 8.81 3.28
CA ALA A 55 5.60 8.69 4.73
C ALA A 55 5.55 7.23 5.21
N LEU A 56 4.61 6.43 4.69
CA LEU A 56 4.52 5.01 5.00
C LEU A 56 5.76 4.24 4.56
N THR A 57 6.25 4.51 3.34
CA THR A 57 7.50 3.91 2.85
C THR A 57 8.69 4.26 3.75
N ALA A 58 8.80 5.52 4.19
CA ALA A 58 9.86 5.94 5.10
C ALA A 58 9.75 5.22 6.46
N ALA A 59 8.54 5.06 6.98
CA ALA A 59 8.30 4.33 8.23
C ALA A 59 8.68 2.85 8.10
N ASP A 60 8.29 2.19 7.00
CA ASP A 60 8.63 0.78 6.74
C ASP A 60 10.14 0.57 6.65
N LEU A 61 10.86 1.50 6.01
CA LEU A 61 12.32 1.49 5.95
C LEU A 61 12.96 1.66 7.34
N ALA A 62 12.47 2.61 8.14
CA ALA A 62 12.97 2.82 9.50
C ALA A 62 12.75 1.58 10.39
N VAL A 63 11.58 0.94 10.30
CA VAL A 63 11.29 -0.30 11.03
C VAL A 63 12.19 -1.44 10.56
N ALA A 64 12.45 -1.55 9.26
CA ALA A 64 13.35 -2.57 8.71
C ALA A 64 14.78 -2.38 9.23
N GLU A 65 15.26 -1.13 9.30
CA GLU A 65 16.59 -0.80 9.83
C GLU A 65 16.73 -1.21 11.31
N ILE A 66 15.77 -0.84 12.15
CA ILE A 66 15.76 -1.20 13.58
C ILE A 66 15.80 -2.73 13.75
N ARG A 67 15.01 -3.47 12.96
CA ARG A 67 15.01 -4.94 12.99
C ARG A 67 16.36 -5.54 12.59
N ALA A 68 17.01 -4.98 11.57
CA ALA A 68 18.32 -5.42 11.13
C ALA A 68 19.39 -5.19 12.22
N GLN A 69 19.38 -4.02 12.85
CA GLN A 69 20.27 -3.70 13.98
C GLN A 69 20.09 -4.68 15.14
N HIS A 70 18.84 -4.96 15.53
CA HIS A 70 18.54 -5.93 16.59
C HIS A 70 19.02 -7.35 16.25
N GLN A 71 18.86 -7.77 14.99
CA GLN A 71 19.33 -9.08 14.55
C GLN A 71 20.86 -9.19 14.57
N ALA A 72 21.57 -8.12 14.18
CA ALA A 72 23.02 -8.05 14.25
C ALA A 72 23.51 -8.12 15.70
N ALA A 73 22.90 -7.34 16.60
CA ALA A 73 23.24 -7.37 18.03
C ALA A 73 23.04 -8.77 18.64
N ARG A 74 21.93 -9.45 18.32
CA ARG A 74 21.67 -10.82 18.81
C ARG A 74 22.65 -11.86 18.26
N LYS A 75 23.16 -11.68 17.03
CA LYS A 75 24.17 -12.57 16.45
C LYS A 75 25.57 -12.33 17.02
N ALA A 76 25.84 -11.12 17.53
CA ALA A 76 27.12 -10.77 18.15
C ALA A 76 27.22 -11.20 19.62
N GLN A 77 26.12 -11.70 20.20
CA GLN A 77 26.11 -12.25 21.55
C GLN A 77 26.60 -13.72 21.51
N PRO A 78 27.71 -14.06 22.20
CA PRO A 78 28.22 -15.43 22.30
C PRO A 78 27.33 -16.34 23.15
#